data_AF-A0A851AW89-F1
#
_entry.id   AF-A0A851AW89-F1
#
_cell.length_a   1.000
_cell.length_b   1.000
_cell.length_c   1.000
_cell.angle_alpha   90.00
_cell.angle_beta   90.00
_cell.angle_gamma   90.00
#
_symmetry.space_group_name_H-M   'P 1'
#
loop_
_entity.id
_entity.type
_entity.pdbx_description
1 polymer ?
#
loop_
_entity_poly.entity_id
_entity_poly.type
_entity_poly.pdbx_seq_one_letter_code
_entity_poly.pdbx_strand_id
1 'polypeptide(L)'
;PWPHPLLPQGPPGNPGPPGPPGPPGTGIDMSAFAGLGQPEKGPDPGRYMRADEAAPGLRPHDAEVDATLKALNNQIESIRSPEGSRKNPARTCRDIKLCHPDWKSGDYWIDPNQGCTLDAIKVFCNMATGETCVYPSPGSIPRKNWWSSKAKEKKHVWFGETINGGFHFSYGAEDLAPNTANIQLTFLRLLSSEGSQNVTYHCRNSVAYLDEASGSLRKALLLQGSNDVEIRAEGNSRFTYSVLEDGCTKHTGKWGRTVIEYRSQKTSRLPIVDIAPMDIGGPEQEFGVDLGPVCFL
;
A
#
# COMPACT_ATOMS: atom_id res chain seq x y z
N PRO A 1 30.59 -35.96 -35.46
CA PRO A 1 29.61 -34.85 -35.38
C PRO A 1 30.30 -33.54 -35.75
N TRP A 2 30.08 -33.08 -36.97
CA TRP A 2 30.67 -31.86 -37.53
C TRP A 2 29.94 -30.61 -36.99
N PRO A 3 30.62 -29.49 -36.71
CA PRO A 3 29.95 -28.25 -36.32
C PRO A 3 29.39 -27.55 -37.55
N HIS A 4 28.10 -27.17 -37.49
CA HIS A 4 27.47 -26.31 -38.50
C HIS A 4 28.00 -24.88 -38.41
N PRO A 5 28.18 -24.17 -39.53
CA PRO A 5 28.60 -22.77 -39.51
C PRO A 5 27.43 -21.86 -39.11
N LEU A 6 27.72 -20.91 -38.22
CA LEU A 6 26.83 -19.80 -37.87
C LEU A 6 26.59 -18.94 -39.12
N LEU A 7 25.32 -18.75 -39.49
CA LEU A 7 24.93 -17.80 -40.52
C LEU A 7 25.19 -16.36 -40.02
N PRO A 8 25.65 -15.44 -40.89
CA PRO A 8 25.88 -14.07 -40.49
C PRO A 8 24.56 -13.36 -40.17
N GLN A 9 24.61 -12.52 -39.13
CA GLN A 9 23.50 -11.64 -38.74
C GLN A 9 23.18 -10.68 -39.91
N GLY A 10 21.90 -10.60 -40.29
CA GLY A 10 21.46 -9.76 -41.40
C GLY A 10 21.75 -8.27 -41.15
N PRO A 11 21.92 -7.47 -42.21
CA PRO A 11 22.22 -6.04 -42.08
C PRO A 11 21.09 -5.30 -41.34
N PRO A 12 21.41 -4.26 -40.55
CA PRO A 12 20.40 -3.41 -39.92
C PRO A 12 19.41 -2.86 -40.94
N GLY A 13 18.13 -2.84 -40.57
CA GLY A 13 17.07 -2.26 -41.41
C GLY A 13 17.31 -0.77 -41.66
N ASN A 14 16.86 -0.28 -42.82
CA ASN A 14 16.99 1.13 -43.16
C ASN A 14 16.25 2.03 -42.15
N PRO A 15 16.78 3.22 -41.86
CA PRO A 15 16.07 4.22 -41.05
C PRO A 15 14.67 4.50 -41.62
N GLY A 16 13.69 4.61 -40.72
CA GLY A 16 12.32 4.98 -41.11
C GLY A 16 12.26 6.40 -41.70
N PRO A 17 11.21 6.71 -42.48
CA PRO A 17 11.03 8.04 -43.04
C PRO A 17 10.84 9.09 -41.91
N PRO A 18 11.25 10.35 -42.13
CA PRO A 18 10.97 11.44 -41.21
C PRO A 18 9.47 11.57 -40.91
N GLY A 19 9.14 11.84 -39.66
CA GLY A 19 7.75 12.10 -39.26
C GLY A 19 7.16 13.32 -39.95
N PRO A 20 5.82 13.40 -40.06
CA PRO A 20 5.16 14.56 -40.66
C PRO A 20 5.44 15.85 -39.85
N PRO A 21 5.48 17.02 -40.51
CA PRO A 21 5.59 18.30 -39.81
C PRO A 21 4.47 18.50 -38.78
N GLY A 22 4.80 19.08 -37.63
CA GLY A 22 3.83 19.43 -36.60
C GLY A 22 2.79 20.45 -37.09
N PRO A 23 1.61 20.51 -36.45
CA PRO A 23 0.57 21.47 -36.82
C PRO A 23 1.06 22.92 -36.64
N PRO A 24 0.55 23.88 -37.46
CA PRO A 24 0.90 25.29 -37.34
C PRO A 24 0.53 25.83 -35.96
N GLY A 25 1.42 26.60 -35.34
CA GLY A 25 1.14 27.32 -34.10
C GLY A 25 -0.05 28.27 -34.26
N THR A 26 -0.87 28.35 -33.22
CA THR A 26 -2.03 29.25 -33.16
C THR A 26 -1.60 30.70 -33.42
N GLY A 27 -2.14 31.30 -34.47
CA GLY A 27 -1.86 32.67 -34.86
C GLY A 27 -2.22 33.64 -33.74
N ILE A 28 -1.28 34.52 -33.41
CA ILE A 28 -1.47 35.63 -32.48
C ILE A 28 -2.37 36.65 -33.18
N ASP A 29 -3.50 36.99 -32.56
CA ASP A 29 -4.42 38.03 -33.03
C ASP A 29 -3.73 39.41 -32.96
N MET A 30 -3.38 39.97 -34.12
CA MET A 30 -2.75 41.30 -34.24
C MET A 30 -3.70 42.47 -33.98
N SER A 31 -4.95 42.24 -33.57
CA SER A 31 -5.84 43.32 -33.11
C SER A 31 -5.47 43.87 -31.73
N ALA A 32 -4.60 43.19 -30.96
CA ALA A 32 -4.13 43.66 -29.65
C ALA A 32 -2.97 44.69 -29.71
N PHE A 33 -2.44 45.03 -30.90
CA PHE A 33 -1.29 45.93 -31.05
C PHE A 33 -1.61 47.27 -31.74
N ALA A 34 -2.88 47.55 -32.02
CA ALA A 34 -3.33 48.79 -32.68
C ALA A 34 -3.37 50.04 -31.77
N GLY A 35 -2.63 50.03 -30.65
CA GLY A 35 -2.58 51.12 -29.68
C GLY A 35 -1.23 51.85 -29.57
N LEU A 36 -0.18 51.38 -30.25
CA LEU A 36 1.16 51.96 -30.16
C LEU A 36 1.41 52.94 -31.32
N GLY A 37 0.56 53.95 -31.39
CA GLY A 37 0.85 55.19 -32.11
C GLY A 37 1.99 55.94 -31.42
N GLN A 38 2.92 56.44 -32.22
CA GLN A 38 4.10 57.19 -31.81
C GLN A 38 3.75 58.37 -30.88
N PRO A 39 4.59 58.72 -29.89
CA PRO A 39 4.40 59.96 -29.15
C PRO A 39 4.75 61.14 -30.07
N GLU A 40 3.74 61.91 -30.48
CA GLU A 40 3.95 63.24 -31.05
C GLU A 40 4.65 64.14 -30.02
N LYS A 41 5.71 64.79 -30.48
CA LYS A 41 6.58 65.66 -29.69
C LYS A 41 5.94 67.05 -29.65
N GLY A 42 5.06 67.30 -28.67
CA GLY A 42 4.45 68.61 -28.43
C GLY A 42 4.10 68.82 -26.95
N PRO A 43 4.25 70.03 -26.38
CA PRO A 43 3.91 70.29 -24.99
C PRO A 43 2.41 70.56 -24.84
N ASP A 44 1.72 69.72 -24.08
CA ASP A 44 0.29 69.86 -23.79
C ASP A 44 0.05 70.93 -22.68
N PRO A 45 -0.70 72.01 -22.95
CA PRO A 45 -0.97 73.08 -21.99
C PRO A 45 -2.15 72.69 -21.08
N GLY A 46 -1.87 71.94 -20.02
CA GLY A 46 -2.95 71.53 -19.09
C GLY A 46 -2.52 71.16 -17.67
N ARG A 47 -1.24 71.33 -17.29
CA ARG A 47 -0.77 71.08 -15.92
C ARG A 47 -1.20 72.19 -14.95
N TYR A 48 -2.46 72.20 -14.54
CA TYR A 48 -2.89 72.77 -13.25
C TYR A 48 -4.22 72.14 -12.80
N MET A 49 -4.19 70.91 -12.26
CA MET A 49 -5.14 70.49 -11.23
C MET A 49 -4.53 69.39 -10.33
N ARG A 50 -4.10 69.87 -9.16
CA ARG A 50 -4.19 69.25 -7.81
C ARG A 50 -3.69 67.81 -7.58
N ALA A 51 -2.59 67.70 -6.85
CA ALA A 51 -1.98 66.47 -6.35
C ALA A 51 -2.64 65.90 -5.07
N ASP A 52 -3.99 65.85 -4.98
CA ASP A 52 -4.71 65.37 -3.78
C ASP A 52 -5.84 64.35 -4.07
N GLU A 53 -5.87 63.70 -5.23
CA GLU A 53 -6.75 62.53 -5.42
C GLU A 53 -5.96 61.23 -5.20
N ALA A 54 -6.02 60.74 -3.96
CA ALA A 54 -5.74 59.34 -3.69
C ALA A 54 -6.80 58.48 -4.40
N ALA A 55 -6.45 57.94 -5.57
CA ALA A 55 -7.29 56.99 -6.29
C ALA A 55 -7.70 55.84 -5.35
N PRO A 56 -8.99 55.59 -5.10
CA PRO A 56 -9.45 54.56 -4.17
C PRO A 56 -9.45 53.17 -4.82
N GLY A 57 -8.34 52.79 -5.48
CA GLY A 57 -8.26 51.60 -6.34
C GLY A 57 -7.11 50.64 -6.08
N LEU A 58 -6.17 50.95 -5.16
CA LEU A 58 -4.97 50.13 -4.92
C LEU A 58 -5.14 49.01 -3.87
N ARG A 59 -6.31 48.89 -3.23
CA ARG A 59 -6.55 47.91 -2.16
C ARG A 59 -6.89 46.46 -2.61
N PRO A 60 -7.51 46.21 -3.79
CA PRO A 60 -7.79 44.84 -4.24
C PRO A 60 -6.53 44.04 -4.60
N HIS A 61 -5.50 44.73 -5.11
CA HIS A 61 -4.25 44.10 -5.53
C HIS A 61 -3.48 43.54 -4.34
N ASP A 62 -3.42 44.28 -3.23
CA ASP A 62 -2.77 43.82 -1.99
C ASP A 62 -3.48 42.59 -1.41
N ALA A 63 -4.81 42.54 -1.46
CA ALA A 63 -5.59 41.38 -0.99
C ALA A 63 -5.37 40.13 -1.86
N GLU A 64 -5.22 40.30 -3.18
CA GLU A 64 -4.90 39.21 -4.11
C GLU A 64 -3.47 38.70 -3.95
N VAL A 65 -2.51 39.61 -3.74
CA VAL A 65 -1.11 39.28 -3.42
C VAL A 65 -1.01 38.57 -2.08
N ASP A 66 -1.71 39.04 -1.04
CA ASP A 66 -1.75 38.39 0.27
C ASP A 66 -2.38 36.99 0.18
N ALA A 67 -3.44 36.82 -0.60
CA ALA A 67 -4.08 35.53 -0.84
C ALA A 67 -3.13 34.55 -1.55
N THR A 68 -2.38 35.01 -2.56
CA THR A 68 -1.41 34.18 -3.28
C THR A 68 -0.20 33.83 -2.41
N LEU A 69 0.33 34.77 -1.63
CA LEU A 69 1.40 34.50 -0.65
C LEU A 69 0.96 33.46 0.39
N LYS A 70 -0.27 33.59 0.90
CA LYS A 70 -0.82 32.62 1.84
C LYS A 70 -1.00 31.24 1.20
N ALA A 71 -1.44 31.17 -0.05
CA ALA A 71 -1.55 29.92 -0.79
C ALA A 71 -0.19 29.26 -1.02
N LEU A 72 0.84 30.03 -1.40
CA LEU A 72 2.20 29.53 -1.58
C LEU A 72 2.81 29.05 -0.26
N ASN A 73 2.62 29.78 0.84
CA ASN A 73 3.07 29.35 2.16
C ASN A 73 2.41 28.03 2.56
N ASN A 74 1.08 27.90 2.37
CA ASN A 74 0.37 26.65 2.64
C ASN A 74 0.88 25.49 1.77
N GLN A 75 1.22 25.76 0.49
CA GLN A 75 1.81 24.74 -0.39
C GLN A 75 3.18 24.29 0.10
N ILE A 76 4.04 25.23 0.50
CA ILE A 76 5.37 24.93 1.07
C ILE A 76 5.23 24.13 2.36
N GLU A 77 4.31 24.51 3.25
CA GLU A 77 4.03 23.77 4.48
C GLU A 77 3.56 22.35 4.19
N SER A 78 2.68 22.17 3.20
CA SER A 78 2.19 20.83 2.81
C SER A 78 3.29 19.91 2.26
N ILE A 79 4.34 20.48 1.67
CA ILE A 79 5.53 19.73 1.22
C ILE A 79 6.44 19.38 2.40
N ARG A 80 6.59 20.30 3.36
CA ARG A 80 7.49 20.12 4.51
C ARG A 80 6.92 19.21 5.58
N SER A 81 5.60 19.23 5.78
CA SER A 81 4.91 18.49 6.84
C SER A 81 3.57 17.98 6.31
N PRO A 82 3.59 17.00 5.38
CA PRO A 82 2.40 16.49 4.74
C PRO A 82 1.39 15.97 5.76
N GLU A 83 0.12 16.22 5.46
CA GLU A 83 -1.00 15.99 6.36
C GLU A 83 -1.54 14.54 6.29
N GLY A 84 -0.96 13.69 5.44
CA GLY A 84 -1.43 12.31 5.28
C GLY A 84 -2.81 12.20 4.61
N SER A 85 -3.20 13.19 3.79
CA SER A 85 -4.39 13.13 2.94
C SER A 85 -4.05 12.48 1.59
N ARG A 86 -5.05 12.05 0.81
CA ARG A 86 -4.79 11.46 -0.52
C ARG A 86 -4.05 12.44 -1.46
N LYS A 87 -4.25 13.74 -1.29
CA LYS A 87 -3.57 14.77 -2.09
C LYS A 87 -2.14 15.02 -1.63
N ASN A 88 -1.94 15.02 -0.31
CA ASN A 88 -0.65 15.26 0.33
C ASN A 88 -0.32 14.10 1.29
N PRO A 89 -0.01 12.90 0.75
CA PRO A 89 0.31 11.75 1.57
C PRO A 89 1.64 11.97 2.29
N ALA A 90 1.76 11.45 3.50
CA ALA A 90 3.03 11.44 4.21
C ALA A 90 3.83 10.18 3.86
N ARG A 91 5.12 10.11 4.22
CA ARG A 91 5.94 8.92 3.89
C ARG A 91 5.56 7.69 4.72
N THR A 92 5.36 7.85 6.02
CA THR A 92 4.90 6.79 6.94
C THR A 92 4.01 7.37 8.04
N CYS A 93 3.28 6.53 8.77
CA CYS A 93 2.53 6.96 9.95
C CYS A 93 3.43 7.53 11.05
N ARG A 94 4.67 7.03 11.15
CA ARG A 94 5.68 7.55 12.07
C ARG A 94 6.07 8.99 11.73
N ASP A 95 6.20 9.30 10.44
CA ASP A 95 6.49 10.67 9.99
C ASP A 95 5.32 11.62 10.31
N ILE A 96 4.07 11.18 10.09
CA ILE A 96 2.88 11.97 10.49
C ILE A 96 2.91 12.25 11.99
N LYS A 97 3.14 11.23 12.82
CA LYS A 97 3.21 11.38 14.28
C LYS A 97 4.30 12.36 14.73
N LEU A 98 5.45 12.37 14.06
CA LEU A 98 6.57 13.27 14.39
C LEU A 98 6.27 14.72 13.99
N CYS A 99 5.63 14.94 12.84
CA CYS A 99 5.25 16.27 12.37
C CYS A 99 4.02 16.83 13.10
N HIS A 100 3.07 15.96 13.48
CA HIS A 100 1.78 16.32 14.04
C HIS A 100 1.46 15.51 15.31
N PRO A 101 2.11 15.79 16.46
CA PRO A 101 2.01 14.95 17.66
C PRO A 101 0.61 14.86 18.30
N ASP A 102 -0.23 15.87 18.09
CA ASP A 102 -1.57 15.95 18.69
C ASP A 102 -2.64 15.14 17.93
N TRP A 103 -2.28 14.66 16.73
CA TRP A 103 -3.18 13.94 15.85
C TRP A 103 -3.55 12.55 16.38
N LYS A 104 -4.71 12.06 15.94
CA LYS A 104 -5.32 10.85 16.49
C LYS A 104 -5.09 9.65 15.57
N SER A 105 -5.08 8.46 16.17
CA SER A 105 -5.07 7.21 15.41
C SER A 105 -6.28 7.14 14.48
N GLY A 106 -6.08 6.63 13.28
CA GLY A 106 -7.11 6.60 12.26
C GLY A 106 -6.57 6.24 10.89
N ASP A 107 -7.40 6.41 9.88
CA ASP A 107 -7.04 6.16 8.49
C ASP A 107 -6.32 7.37 7.88
N TYR A 108 -5.17 7.12 7.25
CA TYR A 108 -4.38 8.12 6.54
C TYR A 108 -3.91 7.57 5.19
N TRP A 109 -3.42 8.46 4.34
CA TRP A 109 -2.75 8.12 3.09
C TRP A 109 -1.25 8.32 3.24
N ILE A 110 -0.49 7.31 2.82
CA ILE A 110 0.96 7.37 2.83
C ILE A 110 1.55 6.98 1.47
N ASP A 111 2.73 7.53 1.20
CA ASP A 111 3.53 7.30 0.01
C ASP A 111 5.00 6.96 0.39
N PRO A 112 5.26 5.69 0.78
CA PRO A 112 6.58 5.20 1.16
C PRO A 112 7.66 5.28 0.06
N ASN A 113 7.29 4.98 -1.19
CA ASN A 113 8.20 5.03 -2.35
C ASN A 113 8.41 6.44 -2.88
N GLN A 114 7.57 7.40 -2.49
CA GLN A 114 7.60 8.79 -2.92
C GLN A 114 7.42 8.93 -4.45
N GLY A 115 7.61 10.14 -4.95
CA GLY A 115 7.49 10.44 -6.36
C GLY A 115 6.04 10.78 -6.72
N CYS A 116 5.35 9.88 -7.41
CA CYS A 116 4.00 10.16 -7.90
C CYS A 116 2.95 9.79 -6.85
N THR A 117 2.36 10.78 -6.18
CA THR A 117 1.38 10.56 -5.09
C THR A 117 0.09 9.82 -5.49
N LEU A 118 -0.11 9.53 -6.78
CA LEU A 118 -1.26 8.75 -7.27
C LEU A 118 -1.20 7.28 -6.87
N ASP A 119 -0.02 6.76 -6.53
CA ASP A 119 0.20 5.38 -6.10
C ASP A 119 0.24 5.22 -4.56
N ALA A 120 -0.09 6.29 -3.84
CA ALA A 120 -0.19 6.31 -2.39
C ALA A 120 -1.24 5.30 -1.90
N ILE A 121 -1.00 4.74 -0.71
CA ILE A 121 -1.85 3.71 -0.12
C ILE A 121 -2.57 4.23 1.12
N LYS A 122 -3.84 3.82 1.27
CA LYS A 122 -4.60 4.05 2.50
C LYS A 122 -4.18 3.03 3.56
N VAL A 123 -3.87 3.51 4.76
CA VAL A 123 -3.40 2.71 5.89
C VAL A 123 -4.06 3.18 7.18
N PHE A 124 -4.03 2.34 8.21
CA PHE A 124 -4.33 2.77 9.56
C PHE A 124 -3.03 3.18 10.27
N CYS A 125 -3.00 4.40 10.79
CA CYS A 125 -1.92 4.90 11.62
C CYS A 125 -2.30 4.81 13.09
N ASN A 126 -1.50 4.08 13.86
CA ASN A 126 -1.60 4.11 15.32
C ASN A 126 -0.74 5.27 15.84
N MET A 127 -1.32 6.42 16.15
CA MET A 127 -0.55 7.59 16.61
C MET A 127 0.02 7.42 18.03
N ALA A 128 -0.49 6.46 18.81
CA ALA A 128 0.10 6.13 20.11
C ALA A 128 1.48 5.47 19.95
N THR A 129 1.63 4.53 19.02
CA THR A 129 2.89 3.80 18.77
C THR A 129 3.72 4.43 17.66
N GLY A 130 3.09 4.81 16.55
CA GLY A 130 3.70 5.20 15.28
C GLY A 130 3.57 4.12 14.19
N GLU A 131 2.89 3.00 14.49
CA GLU A 131 2.75 1.88 13.55
C GLU A 131 1.95 2.26 12.32
N THR A 132 2.41 1.74 11.18
CA THR A 132 1.71 1.78 9.89
C THR A 132 1.09 0.41 9.61
N CYS A 133 -0.24 0.33 9.62
CA CYS A 133 -0.97 -0.93 9.42
C CYS A 133 -1.66 -0.97 8.05
N VAL A 134 -1.29 -1.94 7.21
CA VAL A 134 -1.84 -2.16 5.87
C VAL A 134 -2.81 -3.33 5.91
N TYR A 135 -4.06 -3.10 5.48
CA TYR A 135 -5.09 -4.14 5.49
C TYR A 135 -4.96 -5.11 4.31
N PRO A 136 -5.30 -6.39 4.53
CA PRO A 136 -5.47 -7.37 3.45
C PRO A 136 -6.73 -7.08 2.62
N SER A 137 -6.68 -7.44 1.33
CA SER A 137 -7.86 -7.47 0.45
C SER A 137 -7.80 -8.72 -0.43
N PRO A 138 -8.73 -9.68 -0.31
CA PRO A 138 -9.82 -9.71 0.67
C PRO A 138 -9.32 -9.98 2.10
N GLY A 139 -10.04 -9.44 3.10
CA GLY A 139 -9.66 -9.59 4.52
C GLY A 139 -10.15 -10.87 5.21
N SER A 140 -10.97 -11.67 4.54
CA SER A 140 -11.52 -12.91 5.13
C SER A 140 -11.73 -13.99 4.09
N ILE A 141 -11.52 -15.25 4.51
CA ILE A 141 -11.79 -16.48 3.78
C ILE A 141 -13.07 -17.09 4.37
N PRO A 142 -14.10 -17.37 3.56
CA PRO A 142 -15.37 -17.85 4.09
C PRO A 142 -15.24 -19.22 4.76
N ARG A 143 -16.07 -19.41 5.80
CA ARG A 143 -16.13 -20.62 6.61
C ARG A 143 -16.88 -21.72 5.87
N LYS A 144 -16.16 -22.76 5.42
CA LYS A 144 -16.74 -23.94 4.75
C LYS A 144 -15.76 -25.12 4.73
N ASN A 145 -16.23 -26.26 4.21
CA ASN A 145 -15.34 -27.35 3.80
C ASN A 145 -14.59 -26.94 2.51
N TRP A 146 -13.30 -26.65 2.65
CA TRP A 146 -12.43 -26.27 1.53
C TRP A 146 -11.72 -27.46 0.89
N TRP A 147 -11.49 -28.53 1.65
CA TRP A 147 -10.66 -29.64 1.24
C TRP A 147 -11.26 -30.98 1.65
N SER A 148 -11.21 -31.94 0.72
CA SER A 148 -11.63 -33.31 0.93
C SER A 148 -10.55 -34.25 0.41
N SER A 149 -10.15 -35.23 1.21
CA SER A 149 -9.13 -36.20 0.84
C SER A 149 -9.46 -37.59 1.40
N LYS A 150 -9.18 -38.62 0.60
CA LYS A 150 -9.30 -40.03 1.00
C LYS A 150 -8.01 -40.58 1.62
N ALA A 151 -6.95 -39.77 1.69
CA ALA A 151 -5.68 -40.20 2.25
C ALA A 151 -5.79 -40.45 3.77
N LYS A 152 -5.20 -41.55 4.24
CA LYS A 152 -5.15 -41.87 5.68
C LYS A 152 -4.14 -41.00 6.44
N GLU A 153 -3.06 -40.59 5.78
CA GLU A 153 -2.04 -39.70 6.35
C GLU A 153 -2.41 -38.24 6.06
N LYS A 154 -2.54 -37.44 7.12
CA LYS A 154 -2.76 -36.00 7.00
C LYS A 154 -1.44 -35.27 6.84
N LYS A 155 -1.41 -34.30 5.93
CA LYS A 155 -0.25 -33.46 5.64
C LYS A 155 -0.71 -32.01 5.57
N HIS A 156 0.21 -31.08 5.71
CA HIS A 156 -0.06 -29.67 5.44
C HIS A 156 -0.46 -29.48 3.98
N VAL A 157 -1.56 -28.75 3.75
CA VAL A 157 -2.07 -28.43 2.40
C VAL A 157 -2.19 -26.91 2.28
N TRP A 158 -1.38 -26.32 1.40
CA TRP A 158 -1.41 -24.88 1.13
C TRP A 158 -2.73 -24.44 0.52
N PHE A 159 -3.34 -23.41 1.11
CA PHE A 159 -4.62 -22.89 0.65
C PHE A 159 -4.49 -22.27 -0.73
N GLY A 160 -3.57 -21.33 -0.93
CA GLY A 160 -3.38 -20.64 -2.20
C GLY A 160 -2.91 -21.54 -3.33
N GLU A 161 -2.01 -22.49 -3.03
CA GLU A 161 -1.36 -23.31 -4.07
C GLU A 161 -2.14 -24.58 -4.44
N THR A 162 -2.82 -25.22 -3.47
CA THR A 162 -3.35 -26.60 -3.66
C THR A 162 -4.87 -26.68 -3.59
N ILE A 163 -5.53 -25.83 -2.82
CA ILE A 163 -6.99 -25.93 -2.59
C ILE A 163 -7.75 -25.25 -3.74
N ASN A 164 -8.75 -25.94 -4.29
CA ASN A 164 -9.62 -25.37 -5.33
C ASN A 164 -10.35 -24.12 -4.83
N GLY A 165 -10.18 -23.01 -5.53
CA GLY A 165 -10.73 -21.70 -5.15
C GLY A 165 -9.93 -21.00 -4.02
N GLY A 166 -8.77 -21.55 -3.65
CA GLY A 166 -7.79 -20.85 -2.84
C GLY A 166 -7.05 -19.78 -3.64
N PHE A 167 -6.44 -18.85 -2.91
CA PHE A 167 -5.66 -17.74 -3.44
C PHE A 167 -4.62 -17.27 -2.43
N HIS A 168 -3.51 -16.70 -2.90
CA HIS A 168 -2.54 -16.03 -2.04
C HIS A 168 -3.08 -14.69 -1.54
N PHE A 169 -2.73 -14.32 -0.31
CA PHE A 169 -3.22 -13.10 0.32
C PHE A 169 -2.56 -11.86 -0.26
N SER A 170 -3.37 -10.90 -0.68
CA SER A 170 -2.97 -9.57 -1.14
C SER A 170 -3.30 -8.51 -0.10
N TYR A 171 -2.60 -7.38 -0.19
CA TYR A 171 -2.68 -6.26 0.75
C TYR A 171 -2.78 -4.93 0.00
N GLY A 172 -3.38 -3.93 0.64
CA GLY A 172 -3.69 -2.65 0.02
C GLY A 172 -5.08 -2.65 -0.63
N ALA A 173 -5.48 -1.48 -1.14
CA ALA A 173 -6.80 -1.29 -1.73
C ALA A 173 -6.89 -1.94 -3.14
N GLU A 174 -8.08 -2.44 -3.48
CA GLU A 174 -8.34 -3.15 -4.75
C GLU A 174 -8.30 -2.24 -5.98
N ASP A 175 -8.46 -0.93 -5.79
CA ASP A 175 -8.44 0.08 -6.87
C ASP A 175 -7.03 0.44 -7.34
N LEU A 176 -6.00 -0.07 -6.66
CA LEU A 176 -4.61 0.16 -7.03
C LEU A 176 -4.21 -0.68 -8.24
N ALA A 177 -3.34 -0.12 -9.09
CA ALA A 177 -2.77 -0.87 -10.19
C ALA A 177 -1.98 -2.10 -9.68
N PRO A 178 -1.91 -3.19 -10.46
CA PRO A 178 -1.20 -4.40 -10.06
C PRO A 178 0.22 -4.09 -9.57
N ASN A 179 0.65 -4.78 -8.51
CA ASN A 179 1.97 -4.62 -7.86
C ASN A 179 2.23 -3.30 -7.12
N THR A 180 1.37 -2.29 -7.22
CA THR A 180 1.55 -1.00 -6.52
C THR A 180 1.72 -1.21 -5.02
N ALA A 181 0.81 -1.97 -4.40
CA ALA A 181 0.89 -2.27 -2.98
C ALA A 181 2.16 -3.06 -2.59
N ASN A 182 2.64 -3.96 -3.46
CA ASN A 182 3.87 -4.72 -3.22
C ASN A 182 5.12 -3.82 -3.22
N ILE A 183 5.16 -2.82 -4.12
CA ILE A 183 6.22 -1.81 -4.14
C ILE A 183 6.17 -0.99 -2.85
N GLN A 184 4.99 -0.49 -2.47
CA GLN A 184 4.82 0.31 -1.25
C GLN A 184 5.20 -0.47 0.02
N LEU A 185 4.81 -1.74 0.12
CA LEU A 185 5.23 -2.64 1.20
C LEU A 185 6.75 -2.86 1.24
N THR A 186 7.41 -2.88 0.08
CA THR A 186 8.88 -3.00 0.02
C THR A 186 9.56 -1.80 0.66
N PHE A 187 9.08 -0.59 0.37
CA PHE A 187 9.60 0.62 1.02
C PHE A 187 9.23 0.68 2.51
N LEU A 188 8.02 0.27 2.90
CA LEU A 188 7.66 0.18 4.31
C LEU A 188 8.59 -0.75 5.10
N ARG A 189 8.94 -1.92 4.53
CA ARG A 189 9.90 -2.84 5.16
C ARG A 189 11.28 -2.21 5.35
N LEU A 190 11.73 -1.35 4.44
CA LEU A 190 13.01 -0.64 4.53
C LEU A 190 12.99 0.50 5.55
N LEU A 191 11.82 1.11 5.74
CA LEU A 191 11.60 2.23 6.66
C LEU A 191 11.26 1.80 8.09
N SER A 192 11.17 0.49 8.32
CA SER A 192 10.71 -0.09 9.58
C SER A 192 11.74 -1.05 10.15
N SER A 193 11.80 -1.09 11.48
CA SER A 193 12.67 -1.95 12.27
C SER A 193 12.01 -3.27 12.67
N GLU A 194 10.69 -3.27 12.75
CA GLU A 194 9.90 -4.46 13.07
C GLU A 194 8.57 -4.49 12.32
N GLY A 195 7.98 -5.69 12.26
CA GLY A 195 6.62 -5.87 11.80
C GLY A 195 5.89 -6.96 12.58
N SER A 196 4.57 -6.83 12.65
CA SER A 196 3.69 -7.80 13.28
C SER A 196 2.41 -7.99 12.48
N GLN A 197 1.85 -9.20 12.54
CA GLN A 197 0.57 -9.50 11.94
C GLN A 197 -0.17 -10.60 12.71
N ASN A 198 -1.49 -10.44 12.80
CA ASN A 198 -2.39 -11.43 13.38
C ASN A 198 -3.17 -12.16 12.29
N VAL A 199 -3.41 -13.46 12.50
CA VAL A 199 -4.25 -14.31 11.65
C VAL A 199 -5.19 -15.10 12.55
N THR A 200 -6.50 -15.03 12.28
CA THR A 200 -7.50 -15.80 13.02
C THR A 200 -7.96 -16.98 12.18
N TYR A 201 -7.70 -18.20 12.63
CA TYR A 201 -8.19 -19.42 12.02
C TYR A 201 -9.51 -19.83 12.68
N HIS A 202 -10.60 -19.82 11.92
CA HIS A 202 -11.90 -20.34 12.35
C HIS A 202 -11.98 -21.82 12.01
N CYS A 203 -12.39 -22.63 12.98
CA CYS A 203 -12.34 -24.09 12.87
C CYS A 203 -13.67 -24.74 13.25
N ARG A 204 -14.01 -25.81 12.55
CA ARG A 204 -15.02 -26.80 12.98
C ARG A 204 -14.47 -28.18 12.69
N ASN A 205 -14.30 -28.98 13.74
CA ASN A 205 -13.63 -30.29 13.67
C ASN A 205 -12.25 -30.26 13.00
N SER A 206 -11.47 -29.21 13.24
CA SER A 206 -10.13 -29.03 12.70
C SER A 206 -9.22 -28.44 13.76
N VAL A 207 -8.09 -29.09 14.05
CA VAL A 207 -7.07 -28.58 14.97
C VAL A 207 -6.19 -27.54 14.29
N ALA A 208 -5.99 -26.41 14.97
CA ALA A 208 -5.19 -25.29 14.47
C ALA A 208 -3.79 -25.21 15.09
N TYR A 209 -3.66 -25.54 16.37
CA TYR A 209 -2.42 -25.44 17.14
C TYR A 209 -2.22 -26.64 18.08
N LEU A 210 -2.77 -26.60 19.30
CA LEU A 210 -2.64 -27.69 20.26
C LEU A 210 -3.68 -28.77 20.03
N ASP A 211 -3.24 -30.01 19.81
CA ASP A 211 -4.15 -31.17 19.82
C ASP A 211 -4.28 -31.70 21.26
N GLU A 212 -5.43 -31.48 21.90
CA GLU A 212 -5.62 -31.87 23.30
C GLU A 212 -5.55 -33.39 23.51
N ALA A 213 -5.92 -34.18 22.50
CA ALA A 213 -5.91 -35.64 22.61
C ALA A 213 -4.48 -36.21 22.65
N SER A 214 -3.53 -35.57 21.95
CA SER A 214 -2.12 -35.99 21.90
C SER A 214 -1.19 -35.14 22.77
N GLY A 215 -1.65 -33.98 23.23
CA GLY A 215 -0.83 -33.00 23.96
C GLY A 215 0.33 -32.44 23.12
N SER A 216 0.17 -32.39 21.79
CA SER A 216 1.27 -32.03 20.87
C SER A 216 0.87 -30.96 19.86
N LEU A 217 1.86 -30.25 19.32
CA LEU A 217 1.70 -29.23 18.28
C LEU A 217 1.95 -29.78 16.87
N ARG A 218 2.02 -31.10 16.70
CA ARG A 218 2.33 -31.73 15.41
C ARG A 218 1.29 -31.43 14.32
N LYS A 219 0.04 -31.15 14.72
CA LYS A 219 -1.06 -30.78 13.83
C LYS A 219 -1.19 -29.28 13.60
N ALA A 220 -0.31 -28.48 14.20
CA ALA A 220 -0.40 -27.04 14.08
C ALA A 220 -0.22 -26.59 12.63
N LEU A 221 -0.98 -25.58 12.23
CA LEU A 221 -0.95 -25.06 10.87
C LEU A 221 0.36 -24.33 10.57
N LEU A 222 0.67 -24.17 9.28
CA LEU A 222 1.82 -23.38 8.82
C LEU A 222 1.32 -22.06 8.23
N LEU A 223 2.15 -21.03 8.35
CA LEU A 223 1.96 -19.76 7.65
C LEU A 223 3.13 -19.55 6.69
N GLN A 224 2.87 -19.00 5.51
CA GLN A 224 3.90 -18.59 4.56
C GLN A 224 4.12 -17.08 4.67
N GLY A 225 5.35 -16.66 4.93
CA GLY A 225 5.76 -15.27 4.85
C GLY A 225 6.04 -14.83 3.41
N SER A 226 6.10 -13.53 3.17
CA SER A 226 6.28 -12.94 1.83
C SER A 226 7.60 -13.21 1.12
N ASN A 227 8.54 -13.89 1.79
CA ASN A 227 9.83 -14.28 1.23
C ASN A 227 10.01 -15.80 1.25
N ASP A 228 8.91 -16.53 1.05
CA ASP A 228 8.82 -18.00 1.00
C ASP A 228 9.28 -18.71 2.29
N VAL A 229 9.36 -17.97 3.39
CA VAL A 229 9.71 -18.50 4.69
C VAL A 229 8.49 -19.12 5.34
N GLU A 230 8.59 -20.38 5.70
CA GLU A 230 7.59 -21.05 6.54
C GLU A 230 7.73 -20.62 8.00
N ILE A 231 6.60 -20.22 8.59
CA ILE A 231 6.46 -19.86 10.00
C ILE A 231 5.63 -20.97 10.67
N ARG A 232 6.14 -21.52 11.77
CA ARG A 232 5.67 -22.77 12.38
C ARG A 232 5.26 -22.58 13.85
N ALA A 233 4.65 -23.61 14.44
CA ALA A 233 4.38 -23.64 15.88
C ALA A 233 5.64 -23.95 16.73
N GLU A 234 6.54 -24.78 16.19
CA GLU A 234 7.73 -25.27 16.89
C GLU A 234 8.98 -25.15 16.03
N GLY A 235 10.15 -25.10 16.67
CA GLY A 235 11.46 -25.05 16.01
C GLY A 235 12.26 -23.81 16.40
N ASN A 236 12.95 -23.22 15.42
CA ASN A 236 13.77 -22.03 15.65
C ASN A 236 12.87 -20.85 16.01
N SER A 237 13.11 -20.23 17.18
CA SER A 237 12.30 -19.14 17.73
C SER A 237 12.13 -17.93 16.79
N ARG A 238 13.03 -17.74 15.82
CA ARG A 238 12.90 -16.67 14.80
C ARG A 238 11.81 -16.95 13.77
N PHE A 239 11.34 -18.18 13.66
CA PHE A 239 10.37 -18.66 12.67
C PHE A 239 9.15 -19.31 13.33
N THR A 240 8.96 -19.08 14.63
CA THR A 240 7.80 -19.57 15.37
C THR A 240 6.81 -18.45 15.60
N TYR A 241 5.52 -18.71 15.37
CA TYR A 241 4.44 -17.81 15.77
C TYR A 241 4.01 -18.06 17.22
N SER A 242 3.34 -17.08 17.82
CA SER A 242 2.66 -17.19 19.12
C SER A 242 1.16 -17.30 18.94
N VAL A 243 0.47 -17.87 19.94
CA VAL A 243 -0.99 -18.01 19.94
C VAL A 243 -1.56 -17.19 21.09
N LEU A 244 -2.47 -16.27 20.77
CA LEU A 244 -3.13 -15.38 21.72
C LEU A 244 -4.39 -16.01 22.32
N GLU A 245 -5.07 -16.86 21.54
CA GLU A 245 -6.26 -17.61 21.93
C GLU A 245 -6.30 -18.92 21.15
N ASP A 246 -6.58 -20.06 21.80
CA ASP A 246 -6.75 -21.36 21.15
C ASP A 246 -8.05 -22.04 21.59
N GLY A 247 -9.06 -21.98 20.72
CA GLY A 247 -10.33 -22.69 20.87
C GLY A 247 -10.49 -23.86 19.88
N CYS A 248 -9.43 -24.27 19.19
CA CYS A 248 -9.47 -25.30 18.15
C CYS A 248 -8.80 -26.60 18.60
N THR A 249 -8.79 -26.90 19.89
CA THR A 249 -7.99 -28.02 20.44
C THR A 249 -8.63 -29.41 20.29
N LYS A 250 -9.94 -29.45 19.99
CA LYS A 250 -10.76 -30.67 19.93
C LYS A 250 -11.81 -30.60 18.81
N HIS A 251 -12.27 -31.77 18.37
CA HIS A 251 -13.38 -31.92 17.42
C HIS A 251 -14.72 -31.94 18.18
N THR A 252 -15.39 -30.78 18.25
CA THR A 252 -16.63 -30.61 19.04
C THR A 252 -17.90 -30.49 18.19
N GLY A 253 -17.76 -30.45 16.86
CA GLY A 253 -18.84 -30.15 15.92
C GLY A 253 -19.31 -28.69 15.91
N LYS A 254 -18.76 -27.83 16.78
CA LYS A 254 -19.07 -26.40 16.88
C LYS A 254 -17.94 -25.56 16.31
N TRP A 255 -18.25 -24.30 15.97
CA TRP A 255 -17.25 -23.33 15.55
C TRP A 255 -16.42 -22.85 16.74
N GLY A 256 -15.11 -22.91 16.59
CA GLY A 256 -14.12 -22.27 17.45
C GLY A 256 -13.20 -21.38 16.62
N ARG A 257 -12.22 -20.77 17.29
CA ARG A 257 -11.19 -19.97 16.63
C ARG A 257 -9.84 -20.10 17.33
N THR A 258 -8.76 -19.90 16.58
CA THR A 258 -7.41 -19.73 17.10
C THR A 258 -6.83 -18.44 16.55
N VAL A 259 -6.32 -17.58 17.43
CA VAL A 259 -5.73 -16.29 17.06
C VAL A 259 -4.21 -16.41 17.15
N ILE A 260 -3.55 -16.30 16.01
CA ILE A 260 -2.11 -16.46 15.84
C ILE A 260 -1.49 -15.07 15.63
N GLU A 261 -0.39 -14.78 16.30
CA GLU A 261 0.43 -13.58 16.10
C GLU A 261 1.83 -13.98 15.63
N TYR A 262 2.36 -13.29 14.63
CA TYR A 262 3.77 -13.34 14.27
C TYR A 262 4.38 -11.95 14.33
N ARG A 263 5.46 -11.80 15.10
CA ARG A 263 6.25 -10.57 15.24
C ARG A 263 7.70 -10.84 14.87
N SER A 264 8.31 -9.95 14.10
CA SER A 264 9.68 -10.13 13.59
C SER A 264 10.38 -8.80 13.34
N GLN A 265 11.65 -8.72 13.76
CA GLN A 265 12.57 -7.64 13.37
C GLN A 265 13.06 -7.78 11.91
N LYS A 266 12.89 -8.97 11.31
CA LYS A 266 13.11 -9.17 9.87
C LYS A 266 11.79 -8.93 9.15
N THR A 267 11.54 -7.67 8.79
CA THR A 267 10.31 -7.18 8.13
C THR A 267 10.03 -7.86 6.78
N SER A 268 11.06 -8.35 6.09
CA SER A 268 10.93 -9.06 4.80
C SER A 268 10.15 -10.38 4.87
N ARG A 269 9.87 -10.90 6.08
CA ARG A 269 9.05 -12.09 6.28
C ARG A 269 7.55 -11.81 6.28
N LEU A 270 7.18 -10.55 6.44
CA LEU A 270 5.79 -10.11 6.46
C LEU A 270 5.45 -9.33 5.17
N PRO A 271 4.19 -9.38 4.71
CA PRO A 271 3.06 -10.01 5.38
C PRO A 271 2.98 -11.53 5.18
N ILE A 272 2.02 -12.17 5.85
CA ILE A 272 1.60 -13.55 5.59
C ILE A 272 0.89 -13.62 4.23
N VAL A 273 1.29 -14.55 3.37
CA VAL A 273 0.79 -14.69 1.99
C VAL A 273 0.02 -15.98 1.75
N ASP A 274 0.16 -16.99 2.62
CA ASP A 274 -0.62 -18.23 2.54
C ASP A 274 -0.68 -18.93 3.91
N ILE A 275 -1.57 -19.91 4.03
CA ILE A 275 -1.79 -20.76 5.19
C ILE A 275 -1.91 -22.22 4.76
N ALA A 276 -1.33 -23.13 5.54
CA ALA A 276 -1.50 -24.57 5.35
C ALA A 276 -1.98 -25.26 6.63
N PRO A 277 -3.29 -25.56 6.75
CA PRO A 277 -3.80 -26.43 7.79
C PRO A 277 -3.36 -27.89 7.56
N MET A 278 -3.12 -28.64 8.64
CA MET A 278 -2.85 -30.09 8.56
C MET A 278 -4.10 -30.92 8.82
N ASP A 279 -4.91 -30.55 9.82
CA ASP A 279 -6.03 -31.38 10.29
C ASP A 279 -7.33 -31.18 9.48
N ILE A 280 -7.24 -31.32 8.16
CA ILE A 280 -8.34 -31.15 7.20
C ILE A 280 -8.49 -32.38 6.28
N GLY A 281 -9.55 -32.41 5.45
CA GLY A 281 -9.79 -33.47 4.47
C GLY A 281 -10.99 -34.38 4.77
N GLY A 282 -11.51 -34.37 6.00
CA GLY A 282 -12.76 -35.04 6.36
C GLY A 282 -14.02 -34.25 5.94
N PRO A 283 -15.18 -34.91 5.78
CA PRO A 283 -16.41 -34.28 5.29
C PRO A 283 -17.00 -33.24 6.26
N GLU A 284 -16.75 -33.37 7.56
CA GLU A 284 -17.21 -32.45 8.60
C GLU A 284 -16.11 -31.49 9.08
N GLN A 285 -14.97 -31.45 8.39
CA GLN A 285 -13.86 -30.56 8.72
C GLN A 285 -14.01 -29.28 7.90
N GLU A 286 -14.26 -28.17 8.58
CA GLU A 286 -14.47 -26.87 7.94
C GLU A 286 -13.53 -25.84 8.54
N PHE A 287 -13.13 -24.87 7.73
CA PHE A 287 -12.36 -23.74 8.22
C PHE A 287 -12.69 -22.44 7.47
N GLY A 288 -12.33 -21.34 8.10
CA GLY A 288 -12.27 -20.00 7.50
C GLY A 288 -11.12 -19.23 8.14
N VAL A 289 -10.80 -18.07 7.60
CA VAL A 289 -9.65 -17.27 8.09
C VAL A 289 -10.02 -15.81 8.06
N ASP A 290 -9.77 -15.08 9.15
CA ASP A 290 -9.75 -13.62 9.12
C ASP A 290 -8.30 -13.14 9.19
N LEU A 291 -7.90 -12.33 8.23
CA LEU A 291 -6.55 -11.79 8.12
C LEU A 291 -6.52 -10.41 8.80
N GLY A 292 -5.66 -10.26 9.81
CA GLY A 292 -5.37 -8.96 10.40
C GLY A 292 -4.48 -8.12 9.49
N PRO A 293 -4.44 -6.79 9.72
CA PRO A 293 -3.50 -5.93 9.01
C PRO A 293 -2.06 -6.30 9.35
N VAL A 294 -1.16 -6.12 8.39
CA VAL A 294 0.28 -6.15 8.65
C VAL A 294 0.71 -4.76 9.14
N CYS A 295 1.31 -4.69 10.32
CA CYS A 295 1.75 -3.45 10.94
C CYS A 295 3.27 -3.37 10.98
N PHE A 296 3.82 -2.18 10.69
CA PHE A 296 5.25 -1.90 10.66
C PHE A 296 5.62 -0.68 11.52
N LEU A 297 6.77 -0.72 12.19
CA LEU A 297 7.31 0.35 13.07
C LEU A 297 8.81 0.60 12.90
#